data_AF-A0A1Y1YEH6-F1
#
_entry.id   AF-A0A1Y1YEH6-F1
#
_cell.length_a   1.000
_cell.length_b   1.000
_cell.length_c   1.000
_cell.angle_alpha   90.00
_cell.angle_beta   90.00
_cell.angle_gamma   90.00
#
_symmetry.space_group_name_H-M   'P 1'
#
loop_
_entity.id
_entity.type
_entity.pdbx_description
1 polymer ?
#
loop_
_entity_poly.entity_id
_entity_poly.type
_entity_poly.pdbx_seq_one_letter_code
_entity_poly.pdbx_strand_id
1 'polypeptide(L)'
;MSAQNSAGIQTLLDAEREAQKIVQKAREYRTKRVKDARSEAQKEIEAYKKEKEQEFVSFEKQHSSGNKKAEEDANKEAEAKIKEIDGIGKKSGSKVVDQLLDAVTNVKAEPLR
;
A
#
# COMPACT_ATOMS: atom_id res chain seq x y z
N MET A 1 44.60 -14.13 -72.03
CA MET A 1 43.21 -14.09 -71.51
C MET A 1 43.11 -14.76 -70.13
N SER A 2 43.88 -14.29 -69.13
CA SER A 2 43.86 -14.86 -67.76
C SER A 2 43.67 -13.80 -66.67
N ALA A 3 44.17 -12.57 -66.87
CA ALA A 3 44.02 -11.47 -65.91
C ALA A 3 42.57 -10.95 -65.75
N GLN A 4 41.72 -11.07 -66.78
CA GLN A 4 40.30 -10.71 -66.67
C GLN A 4 39.51 -11.70 -65.81
N ASN A 5 39.89 -12.98 -65.77
CA ASN A 5 39.24 -13.98 -64.92
C ASN A 5 39.58 -13.78 -63.44
N SER A 6 40.82 -13.40 -63.11
CA SER A 6 41.22 -13.15 -61.71
C SER A 6 40.59 -11.88 -61.13
N ALA A 7 40.42 -10.82 -61.94
CA ALA A 7 39.80 -9.58 -61.48
C ALA A 7 38.30 -9.76 -61.18
N GLY A 8 37.56 -10.46 -62.04
CA GLY A 8 36.13 -10.72 -61.83
C GLY A 8 35.86 -11.61 -60.61
N ILE A 9 36.69 -12.64 -60.38
CA ILE A 9 36.59 -13.48 -59.19
C ILE A 9 36.83 -12.67 -57.91
N GLN A 10 37.82 -11.78 -57.92
CA GLN A 10 38.11 -10.93 -56.75
C GLN A 10 36.92 -10.02 -56.42
N THR A 11 36.28 -9.41 -57.43
CA THR A 11 35.07 -8.60 -57.24
C THR A 11 33.92 -9.41 -56.64
N LEU A 12 33.73 -10.66 -57.08
CA LEU A 12 32.69 -11.55 -56.53
C LEU A 12 32.97 -11.92 -55.06
N LEU A 13 34.24 -12.20 -54.72
CA LEU A 13 34.64 -12.50 -53.35
C LEU A 13 34.45 -11.31 -52.41
N ASP A 14 34.74 -10.10 -52.88
CA ASP A 14 34.53 -8.89 -52.08
C ASP A 14 33.03 -8.57 -51.92
N ALA A 15 32.23 -8.76 -52.98
CA ALA A 15 30.77 -8.67 -52.89
C ALA A 15 30.17 -9.71 -51.92
N GLU A 16 30.70 -10.94 -51.90
CA GLU A 16 30.27 -11.98 -50.95
C GLU A 16 30.57 -11.58 -49.49
N ARG A 17 31.77 -11.04 -49.23
CA ARG A 17 32.14 -10.53 -47.90
C ARG A 17 31.25 -9.37 -47.45
N GLU A 18 30.91 -8.46 -48.36
CA GLU A 18 29.99 -7.36 -48.07
C GLU A 18 28.58 -7.85 -47.77
N ALA A 19 28.06 -8.79 -48.57
CA ALA A 19 26.77 -9.42 -48.33
C ALA A 19 26.73 -10.12 -46.97
N GLN A 20 27.77 -10.88 -46.61
CA GLN A 20 27.89 -11.53 -45.30
C GLN A 20 27.88 -10.51 -44.16
N LYS A 21 28.63 -9.40 -44.28
CA LYS A 21 28.64 -8.31 -43.29
C LYS A 21 27.25 -7.68 -43.12
N ILE A 22 26.52 -7.46 -44.21
CA ILE A 22 25.16 -6.90 -44.17
C ILE A 22 24.23 -7.84 -43.40
N VAL A 23 24.27 -9.14 -43.71
CA VAL A 23 23.44 -10.15 -43.02
C VAL A 23 23.80 -10.25 -41.54
N GLN A 24 25.09 -10.21 -41.19
CA GLN A 24 25.52 -10.25 -39.80
C GLN A 24 25.04 -9.02 -39.01
N LYS A 25 25.21 -7.81 -39.56
CA LYS A 25 24.68 -6.58 -38.96
C LYS A 25 23.16 -6.64 -38.75
N ALA A 26 22.42 -7.17 -39.71
CA ALA A 26 20.97 -7.32 -39.59
C ALA A 26 20.58 -8.30 -38.46
N ARG A 27 21.32 -9.41 -38.29
CA ARG A 27 21.12 -10.36 -37.19
C ARG A 27 21.41 -9.73 -35.83
N GLU A 28 22.53 -9.02 -35.72
CA GLU A 28 22.92 -8.30 -34.50
C GLU A 28 21.90 -7.22 -34.14
N TYR A 29 21.45 -6.43 -35.12
CA TYR A 29 20.41 -5.43 -34.94
C TYR A 29 19.11 -6.04 -34.42
N ARG A 30 18.67 -7.16 -35.02
CA ARG A 30 17.46 -7.87 -34.56
C ARG A 30 17.59 -8.33 -33.10
N THR A 31 18.71 -8.96 -32.75
CA THR A 31 18.95 -9.43 -31.38
C THR A 31 19.00 -8.28 -30.39
N LYS A 32 19.66 -7.17 -30.75
CA LYS A 32 19.70 -5.96 -29.95
C LYS A 32 18.29 -5.38 -29.73
N ARG A 33 17.49 -5.24 -30.79
CA ARG A 33 16.10 -4.75 -30.69
C ARG A 33 15.23 -5.60 -29.76
N VAL A 34 15.37 -6.93 -29.81
CA VAL A 34 14.62 -7.83 -28.91
C VAL A 34 15.06 -7.63 -27.46
N LYS A 35 16.36 -7.47 -27.21
CA LYS A 35 16.89 -7.22 -25.87
C LYS A 35 16.44 -5.85 -25.33
N ASP A 36 16.51 -4.83 -26.16
CA ASP A 36 16.11 -3.47 -25.80
C ASP A 36 14.62 -3.43 -25.47
N ALA A 37 13.75 -4.04 -26.30
CA ALA A 37 12.31 -4.13 -26.05
C ALA A 37 11.99 -4.85 -24.72
N ARG A 38 12.72 -5.93 -24.40
CA ARG A 38 12.56 -6.61 -23.10
C ARG A 38 12.99 -5.73 -21.93
N SER A 39 14.09 -5.00 -22.08
CA SER A 39 14.57 -4.09 -21.03
C SER A 39 13.62 -2.91 -20.83
N GLU A 40 13.05 -2.36 -21.90
CA GLU A 40 12.06 -1.28 -21.83
C GLU A 40 10.78 -1.75 -21.15
N ALA A 41 10.23 -2.90 -21.56
CA ALA A 41 9.05 -3.49 -20.92
C ALA A 41 9.29 -3.75 -19.42
N GLN A 42 10.46 -4.26 -19.05
CA GLN A 42 10.81 -4.48 -17.64
C GLN A 42 10.85 -3.17 -16.84
N LYS A 43 11.42 -2.10 -17.42
CA LYS A 43 11.43 -0.77 -16.79
C LYS A 43 10.03 -0.20 -16.63
N GLU A 44 9.16 -0.36 -17.62
CA GLU A 44 7.75 0.08 -17.52
C GLU A 44 7.00 -0.69 -16.43
N ILE A 45 7.18 -2.00 -16.34
CA ILE A 45 6.58 -2.84 -15.28
C ILE A 45 7.06 -2.37 -13.90
N GLU A 46 8.37 -2.12 -13.74
CA GLU A 46 8.93 -1.65 -12.47
C GLU A 46 8.41 -0.25 -12.09
N ALA A 47 8.29 0.65 -13.07
CA ALA A 47 7.71 1.97 -12.86
C ALA A 47 6.24 1.87 -12.42
N TYR A 48 5.44 1.07 -13.11
CA TYR A 48 4.03 0.83 -12.78
C TYR A 48 3.87 0.19 -11.40
N LYS A 49 4.71 -0.80 -11.07
CA LYS A 49 4.71 -1.42 -9.74
C LYS A 49 5.02 -0.40 -8.65
N LYS A 50 6.02 0.47 -8.88
CA LYS A 50 6.39 1.52 -7.92
C LYS A 50 5.28 2.54 -7.74
N GLU A 51 4.61 2.94 -8.82
CA GLU A 51 3.45 3.84 -8.77
C GLU A 51 2.31 3.23 -7.94
N LYS A 52 1.95 1.96 -8.22
CA LYS A 52 0.91 1.25 -7.47
C LYS A 52 1.26 1.03 -6.01
N GLU A 53 2.52 0.75 -5.71
CA GLU A 53 2.99 0.65 -4.31
C GLU A 53 2.88 2.01 -3.59
N GLN A 54 3.23 3.11 -4.26
CA GLN A 54 3.08 4.45 -3.70
C GLN A 54 1.61 4.82 -3.46
N GLU A 55 0.73 4.52 -4.42
CA GLU A 55 -0.72 4.65 -4.25
C GLU A 55 -1.20 3.82 -3.06
N PHE A 56 -0.80 2.55 -2.97
CA PHE A 56 -1.19 1.66 -1.88
C PHE A 56 -0.74 2.18 -0.52
N VAL A 57 0.54 2.57 -0.37
CA VAL A 57 1.06 3.14 0.87
C VAL A 57 0.36 4.46 1.22
N SER A 58 0.03 5.29 0.23
CA SER A 58 -0.72 6.54 0.47
C SER A 58 -2.15 6.25 0.94
N PHE A 59 -2.79 5.24 0.35
CA PHE A 59 -4.13 4.78 0.70
C PHE A 59 -4.14 4.18 2.11
N GLU A 60 -3.16 3.33 2.44
CA GLU A 60 -2.97 2.79 3.78
C GLU A 60 -2.74 3.89 4.80
N LYS A 61 -1.90 4.90 4.50
CA LYS A 61 -1.68 6.03 5.43
C LYS A 61 -2.96 6.83 5.65
N GLN A 62 -3.73 7.08 4.59
CA GLN A 62 -5.00 7.80 4.70
C GLN A 62 -6.06 6.97 5.46
N HIS A 63 -6.17 5.68 5.21
CA HIS A 63 -7.20 4.83 5.82
C HIS A 63 -6.82 4.28 7.20
N SER A 64 -5.54 4.04 7.47
CA SER A 64 -5.06 3.70 8.83
C SER A 64 -5.26 4.85 9.82
N SER A 65 -5.36 6.10 9.33
CA SER A 65 -5.72 7.25 10.15
C SER A 65 -7.18 7.27 10.60
N GLY A 66 -8.06 6.49 9.95
CA GLY A 66 -9.48 6.38 10.31
C GLY A 66 -9.68 5.84 11.72
N ASN A 67 -8.89 4.84 12.12
CA ASN A 67 -8.97 4.26 13.46
C ASN A 67 -8.58 5.26 14.55
N LYS A 68 -7.53 6.07 14.32
CA LYS A 68 -7.10 7.07 15.31
C LYS A 68 -8.13 8.16 15.52
N LYS A 69 -8.76 8.67 14.46
CA LYS A 69 -9.84 9.66 14.59
C LYS A 69 -11.06 9.08 15.29
N ALA A 70 -11.47 7.87 14.91
CA ALA A 70 -12.59 7.20 15.56
C ALA A 70 -12.31 6.93 17.05
N GLU A 71 -11.08 6.56 17.40
CA GLU A 71 -10.64 6.33 18.78
C GLU A 71 -10.57 7.64 19.58
N GLU A 72 -10.03 8.72 19.01
CA GLU A 72 -10.00 10.05 19.63
C GLU A 72 -11.42 10.61 19.88
N ASP A 73 -12.33 10.46 18.91
CA ASP A 73 -13.71 10.93 19.04
C ASP A 73 -14.48 10.09 20.07
N ALA A 74 -14.32 8.76 20.06
CA ALA A 74 -14.89 7.87 21.06
C ALA A 74 -14.36 8.18 22.48
N ASN A 75 -13.06 8.48 22.61
CA ASN A 75 -12.46 8.86 23.89
C ASN A 75 -13.02 10.19 24.41
N LYS A 76 -13.20 11.20 23.54
CA LYS A 76 -13.83 12.47 23.93
C LYS A 76 -15.27 12.28 24.41
N GLU A 77 -16.05 11.47 23.70
CA GLU A 77 -17.42 11.16 24.12
C GLU A 77 -17.45 10.38 25.44
N ALA A 78 -16.55 9.41 25.62
CA ALA A 78 -16.42 8.65 26.86
C ALA A 78 -16.05 9.56 28.04
N GLU A 79 -15.09 10.46 27.87
CA GLU A 79 -14.72 11.44 28.91
C GLU A 79 -15.87 12.38 29.26
N ALA A 80 -16.65 12.82 28.26
CA ALA A 80 -17.83 13.64 28.50
C ALA A 80 -18.88 12.89 29.33
N LYS A 81 -19.16 11.62 29.00
CA LYS A 81 -20.08 10.76 29.75
C LYS A 81 -19.57 10.46 31.16
N ILE A 82 -18.27 10.22 31.35
CA ILE A 82 -17.68 10.02 32.68
C ILE A 82 -17.89 11.26 33.55
N LYS A 83 -17.64 12.47 33.02
CA LYS A 83 -17.88 13.72 33.75
C LYS A 83 -19.35 13.91 34.10
N GLU A 84 -20.27 13.52 33.22
CA GLU A 84 -21.70 13.55 33.48
C GLU A 84 -22.08 12.58 34.60
N ILE A 85 -21.61 11.33 34.54
CA ILE A 85 -21.83 10.30 35.57
C ILE A 85 -21.28 10.75 36.92
N ASP A 86 -20.06 11.30 36.96
CA ASP A 86 -19.47 11.85 38.18
C ASP A 86 -20.30 13.01 38.75
N GLY A 87 -20.82 13.87 37.87
CA GLY A 87 -21.71 14.98 38.25
C GLY A 87 -23.03 14.47 38.84
N ILE A 88 -23.63 13.44 38.26
CA ILE A 88 -24.84 12.79 38.78
C ILE A 88 -24.52 12.12 40.12
N GLY A 89 -23.45 11.33 40.20
CA GLY A 89 -23.02 10.62 41.41
C GLY A 89 -22.76 11.57 42.58
N LYS A 90 -22.16 12.73 42.35
CA LYS A 90 -21.99 13.76 43.40
C LYS A 90 -23.32 14.35 43.87
N LYS A 91 -24.30 14.51 42.97
CA LYS A 91 -25.63 15.08 43.31
C LYS A 91 -26.55 14.07 44.01
N SER A 92 -26.52 12.81 43.59
CA SER A 92 -27.38 11.75 44.14
C SER A 92 -26.72 10.98 45.27
N GLY A 93 -25.39 11.03 45.41
CA GLY A 93 -24.63 10.25 46.36
C GLY A 93 -25.04 10.48 47.81
N SER A 94 -25.20 11.75 48.23
CA SER A 94 -25.65 12.06 49.60
C SER A 94 -27.04 11.48 49.88
N LYS A 95 -27.98 11.65 48.95
CA LYS A 95 -29.34 11.10 49.07
C LYS A 95 -29.35 9.57 49.17
N VAL A 96 -28.51 8.89 48.40
CA VAL A 96 -28.41 7.41 48.44
C VAL A 96 -27.79 6.96 49.76
N VAL A 97 -26.77 7.66 50.26
CA VAL A 97 -26.17 7.36 51.58
C VAL A 97 -27.21 7.52 52.69
N ASP A 98 -27.97 8.62 52.67
CA ASP A 98 -29.04 8.86 53.65
C ASP A 98 -30.12 7.77 53.59
N GLN A 99 -30.56 7.39 52.38
CA GLN A 99 -31.53 6.30 52.19
C GLN A 99 -31.01 4.93 52.67
N LEU A 100 -29.73 4.63 52.45
CA LEU A 100 -29.11 3.39 52.93
C LEU A 100 -28.99 3.39 54.47
N LEU A 101 -28.62 4.53 55.07
CA LEU A 101 -28.56 4.68 56.52
C LEU A 101 -29.94 4.55 57.16
N ASP A 102 -30.97 5.18 56.57
CA ASP A 102 -32.35 5.03 57.01
C ASP A 102 -32.83 3.59 56.89
N ALA A 103 -32.54 2.89 55.78
CA ALA A 103 -32.94 1.49 55.61
C ALA A 103 -32.28 0.55 56.62
N VAL A 104 -31.01 0.81 57.01
CA VAL A 104 -30.27 -0.02 57.98
C VAL A 104 -30.66 0.30 59.43
N THR A 105 -30.95 1.57 59.74
CA THR A 105 -31.29 1.99 61.11
C THR A 105 -32.76 1.82 61.46
N ASN A 106 -33.65 1.81 60.47
CA ASN A 106 -35.09 1.73 60.67
C ASN A 106 -35.57 0.27 60.58
N VAL A 107 -35.29 -0.50 61.64
CA VAL A 107 -35.70 -1.91 61.75
C VAL A 107 -37.22 -2.00 61.88
N LYS A 108 -37.89 -2.36 60.79
CA LYS A 108 -39.30 -2.81 60.84
C LYS A 108 -39.31 -4.30 61.21
N ALA A 109 -39.58 -4.58 62.47
CA ALA A 109 -39.84 -5.93 62.94
C ALA A 109 -41.19 -6.40 62.38
N GLU A 110 -41.17 -7.15 61.29
CA GLU A 110 -42.33 -7.93 60.85
C GLU A 110 -42.34 -9.27 61.58
N PRO A 111 -43.50 -9.72 62.11
CA PRO A 111 -43.61 -11.05 62.70
C PRO A 111 -43.35 -12.10 61.62
N LEU A 112 -42.55 -13.12 61.96
CA LEU A 112 -42.39 -14.30 61.11
C LEU A 112 -43.78 -14.89 60.80
N ARG A 113 -44.06 -15.07 59.50
CA ARG A 113 -45.28 -15.74 59.02
C ARG A 113 -45.38 -17.17 59.52
#